data_AF-A0A2U9S4L9-F1
#
_entry.id   AF-A0A2U9S4L9-F1
#
_cell.length_a   1.000
_cell.length_b   1.000
_cell.length_c   1.000
_cell.angle_alpha   90.00
_cell.angle_beta   90.00
_cell.angle_gamma   90.00
#
_symmetry.space_group_name_H-M   'P 1'
#
loop_
_entity.id
_entity.type
_entity.pdbx_description
1 polymer ?
#
loop_
_entity_poly.entity_id
_entity_poly.type
_entity_poly.pdbx_seq_one_letter_code
_entity_poly.pdbx_strand_id
1 'polypeptide(L)' 'MDRSEHKSSPYPPCSCCGEEVLLGEPMYWTPERPGHVWHDLCAQREGLLPASPKPVRARRRGTKPGTRSQAAEPLL' A
#
# COMPACT_ATOMS: atom_id res chain seq x y z
N MET A 1 -31.62 -10.89 30.87
CA MET A 1 -30.87 -9.70 30.40
C MET A 1 -29.76 -10.21 29.50
N ASP A 2 -30.06 -10.40 28.22
CA ASP A 2 -29.06 -10.80 27.24
C ASP A 2 -28.20 -9.57 26.92
N ARG A 3 -27.13 -9.37 27.68
CA ARG A 3 -26.06 -8.44 27.33
C ARG A 3 -25.32 -9.10 26.18
N SER A 4 -25.90 -9.02 24.99
CA SER A 4 -25.13 -9.11 23.75
C SER A 4 -24.07 -8.03 23.86
N GLU A 5 -22.87 -8.44 24.30
CA GLU A 5 -21.66 -7.65 24.26
C GLU A 5 -21.41 -7.35 22.79
N HIS A 6 -22.07 -6.31 22.29
CA HIS A 6 -21.63 -5.62 21.09
C HIS A 6 -20.28 -5.06 21.47
N LYS A 7 -19.26 -5.91 21.29
CA LYS A 7 -17.85 -5.58 21.17
C LYS A 7 -17.77 -4.71 19.93
N SER A 8 -18.30 -3.50 20.08
CA SER A 8 -18.41 -2.50 19.05
C SER A 8 -16.97 -2.10 18.87
N SER A 9 -16.34 -2.65 17.84
CA SER A 9 -14.99 -2.25 17.54
C SER A 9 -15.01 -0.73 17.40
N PRO A 10 -14.06 -0.01 18.04
CA PRO A 10 -14.06 1.44 18.03
C PRO A 10 -13.77 1.99 16.62
N TYR A 11 -13.44 1.12 15.66
CA TYR A 11 -13.04 1.49 14.33
C TYR A 11 -14.20 1.40 13.33
N PRO A 12 -14.33 2.39 12.44
CA PRO A 12 -15.37 2.36 11.42
C PRO A 12 -15.12 1.22 10.41
N PRO A 13 -16.18 0.55 9.94
CA PRO A 13 -16.07 -0.46 8.90
C PRO A 13 -15.81 0.17 7.53
N CYS A 14 -15.03 -0.52 6.70
CA CYS A 14 -14.77 -0.15 5.33
C CYS A 14 -16.05 -0.27 4.49
N SER A 15 -16.38 0.79 3.76
CA SER A 15 -17.60 0.85 2.93
C SER A 15 -17.57 -0.06 1.69
N CYS A 16 -16.42 -0.67 1.36
CA CYS A 16 -16.29 -1.61 0.24
C CYS A 16 -16.34 -3.08 0.69
N CYS A 17 -15.60 -3.46 1.74
CA CYS A 17 -15.48 -4.86 2.17
C CYS A 17 -16.11 -5.17 3.53
N GLY A 18 -16.55 -4.16 4.29
CA GLY A 18 -17.12 -4.34 5.62
C GLY A 18 -16.10 -4.56 6.74
N GLU A 19 -14.84 -4.86 6.40
CA GLU A 19 -13.75 -5.05 7.35
C GLU A 19 -13.35 -3.73 8.04
N GLU A 20 -12.83 -3.83 9.25
CA GLU A 20 -12.43 -2.65 10.05
C GLU A 20 -11.29 -1.86 9.37
N VAL A 21 -11.41 -0.53 9.41
CA VAL A 21 -10.32 0.37 8.98
C VAL A 21 -9.52 0.75 10.22
N LEU A 22 -8.34 0.15 10.36
CA LEU A 22 -7.49 0.32 11.54
C LEU A 22 -6.78 1.68 11.53
N LEU A 23 -6.67 2.31 12.70
CA LEU A 23 -5.86 3.52 12.87
C LEU A 23 -4.38 3.21 12.60
N GLY A 24 -3.76 4.00 11.72
CA GLY A 24 -2.36 3.84 11.32
C GLY A 24 -2.18 3.14 9.97
N GLU A 25 -3.24 2.54 9.41
CA GLU A 25 -3.22 2.11 8.02
C GLU A 25 -3.66 3.23 7.08
N PRO A 26 -3.15 3.26 5.83
CA PRO A 26 -3.62 4.18 4.81
C PRO A 26 -5.12 4.01 4.57
N MET A 27 -5.89 5.06 4.85
CA MET A 27 -7.33 5.10 4.65
C MET A 27 -7.77 6.31 3.82
N TYR A 28 -8.88 6.16 3.13
CA TYR A 28 -9.53 7.21 2.36
C TYR A 28 -10.86 7.62 3.00
N TRP A 29 -11.10 8.92 3.06
CA TRP A 29 -12.35 9.54 3.46
C TRP A 29 -12.60 10.76 2.58
N THR A 30 -13.87 11.11 2.34
CA THR A 30 -14.21 12.23 1.46
C THR A 30 -15.47 12.96 1.94
N PRO A 31 -15.52 14.31 1.88
CA PRO A 31 -16.67 15.07 2.37
C PRO A 31 -17.96 14.85 1.56
N GLU A 32 -17.86 14.39 0.31
CA GLU A 32 -18.98 14.05 -0.56
C GLU A 32 -19.76 12.83 -0.07
N ARG A 33 -19.14 11.99 0.78
CA ARG A 33 -19.74 10.79 1.36
C ARG A 33 -19.47 10.76 2.88
N PRO A 34 -20.15 11.60 3.66
CA PRO A 34 -19.92 11.70 5.10
C PRO A 34 -20.22 10.37 5.80
N GLY A 35 -19.39 10.01 6.77
CA GLY A 35 -19.53 8.75 7.52
C GLY A 35 -19.01 7.51 6.80
N HIS A 36 -18.54 7.63 5.56
CA HIS A 36 -17.92 6.54 4.83
C HIS A 36 -16.39 6.62 4.88
N VAL A 37 -15.77 5.45 5.06
CA VAL A 37 -14.33 5.26 5.04
C VAL A 37 -13.99 4.04 4.19
N TRP A 38 -12.81 4.04 3.59
CA TRP A 38 -12.31 2.94 2.78
C TRP A 38 -10.84 2.67 3.10
N HIS A 39 -10.42 1.41 3.01
CA HIS A 39 -9.00 1.10 2.83
C HIS A 39 -8.49 1.73 1.53
N ASP A 40 -7.22 2.08 1.45
CA ASP A 40 -6.61 2.65 0.24
C ASP A 40 -6.86 1.79 -1.02
N LEU A 41 -6.66 0.46 -0.91
CA LEU A 41 -6.93 -0.48 -2.00
C LEU A 41 -8.41 -0.56 -2.37
N CYS A 42 -9.30 -0.44 -1.39
CA CYS A 42 -10.74 -0.44 -1.61
C CYS A 42 -11.18 0.85 -2.32
N ALA A 43 -10.64 1.99 -1.92
CA ALA A 43 -10.87 3.27 -2.60
C ALA A 43 -10.34 3.26 -4.04
N GLN A 44 -9.19 2.63 -4.30
CA GLN A 44 -8.67 2.44 -5.66
C GLN A 44 -9.59 1.55 -6.51
N ARG A 45 -10.12 0.46 -5.96
CA ARG A 45 -11.08 -0.43 -6.66
C ARG A 45 -12.39 0.27 -7.00
N GLU A 46 -12.87 1.13 -6.10
CA GLU A 46 -14.07 1.95 -6.30
C GLU A 46 -13.83 3.17 -7.22
N GLY A 47 -12.58 3.42 -7.64
CA GLY A 47 -12.21 4.57 -8.47
C GLY A 47 -12.21 5.91 -7.72
N LEU A 48 -12.23 5.89 -6.38
CA LEU A 48 -12.12 7.07 -5.52
C LEU A 48 -10.68 7.58 -5.40
N LEU A 49 -9.71 6.67 -5.54
CA LEU A 49 -8.28 6.99 -5.59
C LEU A 49 -7.66 6.48 -6.89
N PRO A 50 -6.69 7.22 -7.46
CA PRO A 50 -5.92 6.71 -8.57
C PRO A 50 -5.10 5.49 -8.13
N ALA A 51 -4.94 4.52 -9.02
CA ALA A 51 -4.03 3.39 -8.76
C ALA A 51 -2.62 3.93 -8.50
N SER A 52 -2.03 3.53 -7.37
CA SER A 52 -0.67 3.96 -7.03
C SER A 52 0.27 3.65 -8.19
N PRO A 53 1.04 4.63 -8.69
CA PRO A 53 1.92 4.41 -9.82
C PRO A 53 2.87 3.27 -9.46
N LYS A 54 2.87 2.20 -10.27
CA LYS A 54 3.80 1.08 -10.09
C LYS A 54 5.20 1.67 -9.93
N PRO A 55 5.96 1.33 -8.87
CA PRO A 55 7.31 1.82 -8.74
C PRO A 55 8.05 1.41 -10.01
N VAL A 56 8.43 2.41 -10.81
CA VAL A 56 9.18 2.19 -12.02
C VAL A 56 10.48 1.58 -11.54
N ARG A 57 10.62 0.24 -11.67
CA ARG A 57 11.89 -0.42 -11.45
C ARG A 57 12.87 0.35 -12.31
N ALA A 58 13.72 1.16 -11.67
CA ALA A 58 14.75 1.89 -12.35
C ALA A 58 15.59 0.82 -13.04
N ARG A 59 15.33 0.61 -14.34
CA ARG A 59 16.17 -0.18 -15.21
C ARG A 59 17.50 0.55 -15.16
N ARG A 60 18.40 0.10 -14.28
CA ARG A 60 19.82 0.46 -14.36
C ARG A 60 20.21 0.08 -15.78
N ARG A 61 20.31 1.09 -16.65
CA ARG A 61 20.82 0.92 -18.01
C ARG A 61 22.16 0.22 -17.85
N GLY A 62 22.30 -0.92 -18.53
CA GLY A 62 23.48 -1.75 -18.42
C GLY A 62 24.74 -0.96 -18.70
N THR A 63 25.62 -0.90 -17.70
CA THR A 63 27.04 -0.78 -17.96
C THR A 63 27.48 -2.16 -18.43
N LYS A 64 27.79 -2.28 -19.72
CA LYS A 64 28.40 -3.48 -20.30
C LYS A 64 29.62 -3.86 -19.44
N PRO A 65 29.76 -5.09 -18.91
CA PRO A 65 31.07 -5.57 -18.49
C PRO A 65 31.86 -5.84 -19.77
N GLY A 66 32.65 -4.84 -20.18
CA GLY A 66 33.68 -5.02 -21.19
C GLY A 66 34.70 -6.01 -20.66
N THR A 67 34.73 -7.18 -21.30
CA THR A 67 35.76 -8.19 -21.24
C THR A 67 37.16 -7.56 -21.27
N ARG A 68 37.94 -7.73 -20.20
CA ARG A 68 39.39 -7.89 -20.31
C ARG A 68 39.96 -8.57 -19.07
N SER A 69 40.15 -9.89 -19.20
CA SER A 69 41.11 -10.66 -18.42
C SER A 69 42.54 -10.20 -18.77
N GLN A 70 43.41 -10.20 -17.74
CA GLN A 70 44.88 -10.02 -17.67
C GLN A 70 45.19 -8.87 -16.70
N ALA A 71 46.00 -9.00 -15.64
CA ALA A 71 46.84 -10.08 -15.11
C ALA A 71 47.11 -9.72 -13.62
N ALA A 72 47.14 -10.69 -12.69
CA ALA A 72 48.33 -11.05 -11.88
C ALA A 72 49.24 -9.84 -11.52
N GLU A 73 49.28 -9.34 -10.28
CA GLU A 73 50.19 -9.74 -9.17
C GLU A 73 50.23 -8.62 -8.07
N PRO A 74 50.84 -8.82 -6.88
CA PRO A 74 50.19 -8.61 -5.58
C PRO A 74 50.73 -7.46 -4.69
N LEU A 75 50.00 -7.27 -3.58
CA LEU A 75 50.37 -6.86 -2.21
C LEU A 75 51.59 -5.95 -1.98
N LEU A 76 51.30 -4.78 -1.38
CA LEU A 76 52.15 -4.10 -0.39
C LEU A 76 51.32 -3.81 0.86
#